data_AF-B0S4B4-F1
#
_entry.id   AF-B0S4B4-F1
#
_cell.length_a   1.000
_cell.length_b   1.000
_cell.length_c   1.000
_cell.angle_alpha   90.00
_cell.angle_beta   90.00
_cell.angle_gamma   90.00
#
_symmetry.space_group_name_H-M   'P 1'
#
loop_
_entity.id
_entity.type
_entity.pdbx_description
1 polymer ?
#
loop_
_entity_poly.entity_id
_entity_poly.type
_entity_poly.pdbx_seq_one_letter_code
_entity_poly.pdbx_strand_id
1 'polypeptide(L)' 'MINNYKAIVDSELTKKSKHGHDRYVIVDIETGEILDDAQGYGYKSKEGAYKCFGYKRKRGDLN' A
#
# COMPACT_ATOMS: atom_id res chain seq x y z
N MET A 1 15.89 13.39 2.39
CA MET A 1 14.56 13.27 1.77
C MET A 1 13.64 12.63 2.80
N ILE A 2 12.61 13.35 3.24
CA ILE A 2 11.62 12.80 4.16
C ILE A 2 10.78 11.81 3.34
N ASN A 3 10.86 10.53 3.69
CA ASN A 3 10.09 9.49 3.05
C ASN A 3 8.63 9.60 3.51
N ASN A 4 7.85 10.44 2.84
CA ASN A 4 6.50 10.77 3.26
C ASN A 4 5.50 9.87 2.53
N TYR A 5 5.30 8.65 3.04
CA TYR A 5 4.31 7.70 2.50
C TYR A 5 3.29 7.30 3.57
N LYS A 6 2.07 6.99 3.15
CA LYS A 6 1.02 6.49 4.04
C LYS A 6 0.27 5.31 3.42
N ALA A 7 -0.19 4.42 4.29
CA ALA A 7 -1.16 3.41 3.92
C ALA A 7 -2.57 4.01 3.97
N ILE A 8 -3.31 3.91 2.86
CA ILE A 8 -4.71 4.35 2.74
C ILE A 8 -5.60 3.19 2.33
N VAL A 9 -6.89 3.28 2.62
CA VAL A 9 -7.89 2.33 2.10
C VAL A 9 -8.13 2.64 0.62
N ASP A 10 -7.99 1.61 -0.22
CA ASP A 10 -8.40 1.62 -1.61
C ASP A 10 -9.83 1.10 -1.73
N SER A 11 -10.74 2.00 -2.11
CA SER A 11 -12.17 1.69 -2.20
C SER A 11 -12.51 0.70 -3.32
N GLU A 12 -11.74 0.69 -4.42
CA GLU A 12 -11.98 -0.20 -5.54
C GLU A 12 -11.55 -1.63 -5.21
N LEU A 13 -10.38 -1.78 -4.61
CA LEU A 13 -9.87 -3.07 -4.15
C LEU A 13 -10.74 -3.63 -3.00
N THR A 14 -11.23 -2.75 -2.12
CA THR A 14 -12.18 -3.15 -1.06
C THR A 14 -13.45 -3.74 -1.64
N LYS A 15 -14.06 -3.07 -2.65
CA LYS A 15 -15.25 -3.57 -3.36
C LYS A 15 -15.00 -4.87 -4.12
N LYS A 16 -13.82 -5.04 -4.73
CA LYS A 16 -13.42 -6.27 -5.44
C LYS A 16 -13.09 -7.42 -4.49
N SER A 17 -12.87 -7.14 -3.20
CA SER A 17 -12.54 -8.17 -2.23
C SER A 17 -13.75 -9.06 -1.93
N LYS A 18 -13.52 -10.37 -1.82
CA LYS A 18 -14.57 -11.39 -1.65
C LYS A 18 -15.59 -11.14 -0.51
N HIS A 19 -15.20 -10.40 0.53
CA HIS A 19 -16.04 -10.15 1.70
C HIS A 19 -16.17 -8.65 2.03
N GLY A 20 -15.81 -7.75 1.10
CA GLY A 20 -15.84 -6.30 1.34
C GLY A 20 -14.88 -5.84 2.45
N HIS A 21 -13.78 -6.57 2.68
CA HIS A 21 -12.78 -6.18 3.65
C HIS A 21 -11.89 -5.07 3.11
N ASP A 22 -11.59 -4.09 3.95
CA ASP A 22 -10.67 -3.00 3.63
C ASP A 22 -9.37 -3.52 3.02
N ARG A 23 -8.98 -2.87 1.93
CA ARG A 23 -7.72 -3.10 1.24
C ARG A 23 -6.87 -1.86 1.30
N TYR A 24 -5.63 -2.04 1.72
CA TYR A 24 -4.71 -0.93 1.95
C TYR A 24 -3.63 -0.91 0.87
N VAL A 25 -3.31 0.29 0.38
CA VAL A 25 -2.21 0.56 -0.56
C VAL A 25 -1.29 1.62 0.02
N ILE A 26 -0.01 1.60 -0.34
CA ILE A 26 0.94 2.64 0.03
C ILE A 26 0.93 3.71 -1.04
N VAL A 27 0.73 4.95 -0.61
CA VAL A 27 0.79 6.13 -1.47
C VAL A 27 1.87 7.09 -1.01
N ASP A 28 2.50 7.76 -1.97
CA ASP A 28 3.26 8.97 -1.70
C ASP A 28 2.31 10.07 -1.22
N ILE A 29 2.71 10.80 -0.17
CA ILE A 29 1.86 11.83 0.43
C ILE A 29 1.84 13.10 -0.41
N GLU A 30 2.92 13.40 -1.12
CA GLU A 30 3.08 14.62 -1.91
C GLU A 30 2.43 14.48 -3.28
N THR A 31 2.72 13.39 -3.99
CA THR A 31 2.21 13.16 -5.35
C THR A 31 0.85 12.46 -5.37
N GLY A 32 0.53 11.70 -4.32
CA GLY A 32 -0.64 10.83 -4.28
C GLY A 32 -0.47 9.55 -5.11
N GLU A 33 0.70 9.31 -5.69
CA GLU A 33 0.97 8.12 -6.50
C GLU A 33 1.01 6.86 -5.63
N ILE A 34 0.55 5.75 -6.19
CA ILE A 34 0.61 4.45 -5.53
C ILE A 34 2.03 3.90 -5.66
N LEU A 35 2.69 3.71 -4.52
CA LEU A 35 4.02 3.13 -4.43
C LEU A 35 3.98 1.60 -4.27
N ASP A 36 2.91 1.06 -3.67
CA ASP A 36 2.72 -0.39 -3.50
C ASP A 36 1.24 -0.74 -3.28
N ASP A 37 0.65 -1.46 -4.23
CA ASP A 37 -0.74 -1.93 -4.19
C ASP A 37 -0.86 -3.44 -3.88
N ALA A 38 0.24 -4.07 -3.45
CA ALA A 38 0.32 -5.52 -3.30
C ALA A 38 -0.08 -6.29 -4.59
N GLN A 39 0.41 -5.83 -5.75
CA GLN A 39 0.13 -6.44 -7.06
C GLN A 39 -1.37 -6.42 -7.41
N GLY A 40 -2.05 -5.32 -7.10
CA GLY A 40 -3.47 -5.14 -7.35
C GLY A 40 -4.42 -5.86 -6.40
N TYR A 41 -3.94 -6.44 -5.29
CA TYR A 41 -4.79 -7.07 -4.28
C TYR A 41 -5.07 -6.18 -3.07
N GLY A 42 -4.15 -5.27 -2.76
CA GLY A 42 -4.12 -4.49 -1.53
C GLY A 42 -3.88 -5.34 -0.28
N TYR A 43 -3.23 -4.73 0.71
CA TYR A 43 -2.97 -5.33 2.00
C TYR A 43 -4.24 -5.46 2.83
N LYS A 44 -4.31 -6.47 3.70
CA LYS A 44 -5.46 -6.68 4.59
C LYS A 44 -5.46 -5.78 5.83
N SER A 45 -4.36 -5.08 6.08
CA SER A 45 -4.22 -4.14 7.19
C SER A 45 -3.20 -3.05 6.86
N LYS A 46 -3.33 -1.93 7.55
CA LYS A 46 -2.45 -0.77 7.44
C LYS A 46 -1.01 -1.11 7.84
N GLU A 47 -0.85 -1.84 8.94
CA GLU A 47 0.45 -2.25 9.49
C GLU A 47 1.14 -3.24 8.55
N GLY A 48 0.37 -4.13 7.92
CA GLY A 48 0.88 -5.08 6.92
C GLY A 48 1.46 -4.37 5.70
N ALA A 49 0.76 -3.34 5.21
CA ALA A 49 1.24 -2.51 4.11
C ALA A 49 2.59 -1.85 4.44
N TYR A 50 2.67 -1.19 5.60
CA TYR A 50 3.91 -0.55 6.04
C TYR A 50 5.06 -1.54 6.22
N LYS A 51 4.80 -2.69 6.84
CA LYS A 51 5.82 -3.72 7.08
C LYS A 51 6.38 -4.26 5.76
N CYS A 52 5.51 -4.67 4.83
CA CYS A 52 5.93 -5.21 3.54
C CYS A 52 6.68 -4.17 2.70
N PHE A 53 6.15 -2.95 2.61
CA PHE A 53 6.80 -1.87 1.87
C PHE A 53 8.17 -1.52 2.47
N GLY A 54 8.29 -1.46 3.80
CA GLY A 54 9.56 -1.26 4.49
C GLY A 54 10.60 -2.33 4.18
N TYR A 55 10.20 -3.61 4.02
CA TYR A 55 11.11 -4.67 3.58
C TYR A 55 11.56 -4.50 2.13
N LYS A 56 10.63 -4.21 1.20
CA LYS A 56 10.96 -3.98 -0.21
C LYS A 56 11.95 -2.82 -0.37
N ARG A 57 11.72 -1.71 0.35
CA ARG A 57 12.65 -0.56 0.40
C ARG A 57 14.04 -0.94 0.86
N LYS A 58 14.16 -1.73 1.92
CA LYS A 58 15.46 -2.16 2.45
C LYS A 58 16.21 -3.09 1.51
N ARG A 59 15.47 -3.87 0.70
CA ARG A 59 16.03 -4.83 -0.26
C ARG A 59 16.40 -4.19 -1.61
N GLY A 60 15.96 -2.96 -1.87
CA GLY A 60 16.10 -2.33 -3.18
C GLY A 60 15.10 -2.84 -4.22
N ASP A 61 14.01 -3.48 -3.77
CA ASP A 61 12.98 -4.07 -4.64
C ASP A 61 11.99 -3.01 -5.19
N LEU A 62 12.23 -1.73 -4.89
CA LEU A 62 11.44 -0.60 -5.40
C LEU A 62 12.32 0.14 -6.40
N ASN A 63 11.96 0.02 -7.68
CA ASN A 63 12.61 0.69 -8.81
C ASN A 63 12.03 2.08 -9.02
#